data_AF-W7UWW7-F1
#
_entry.id   AF-W7UWW7-F1
#
_cell.length_a   1.000
_cell.length_b   1.000
_cell.length_c   1.000
_cell.angle_alpha   90.00
_cell.angle_beta   90.00
_cell.angle_gamma   90.00
#
_symmetry.space_group_name_H-M   'P 1'
#
loop_
_entity.id
_entity.type
_entity.pdbx_description
1 polymer ?
#
loop_
_entity_poly.entity_id
_entity_poly.type
_entity_poly.pdbx_seq_one_letter_code
_entity_poly.pdbx_strand_id
1 'polypeptide(L)'
;MAEPRFIKTVTFGGYEKETVIRRIEYLNTQVHDLRNELRETKLLLEAYRKGSDQEKAMESVLSEERAKLTQVQVQNNTLNLKLKATDDENRNYEQELKDCRKELMELRDKLKSTESKCAALMAQDEAMALSNVFIEAQKSSAMLEGTAKAKAADIEFQSKRLAEKIVSDANTEAEQIIFEAESQAAEIIAEAKNKNEQMEVASNNLRAAAIEDIAELKKQAEFMAQAFETLRDEGIERLSKARELLDDTENTLKSGGVPQFKTAKHFDPDIPEKPVSLSEKMREDSRIEEERRKKQEELDKLKQMAESIGSKKEDSDKDTVDEKEADSTANGQQDNDAKPAGEAKKGGKIDLAALAAKANSIGKK
;
A
#
# COMPACT_ATOMS: atom_id res chain seq x y z
N MET A 1 -27.81 36.75 -18.76
CA MET A 1 -28.65 37.87 -18.27
C MET A 1 -30.01 37.31 -17.91
N ALA A 2 -30.51 37.57 -16.71
CA ALA A 2 -31.82 37.08 -16.27
C ALA A 2 -32.92 38.03 -16.79
N GLU A 3 -33.74 37.55 -17.72
CA GLU A 3 -34.78 38.35 -18.37
C GLU A 3 -36.16 38.22 -17.72
N PRO A 4 -36.99 39.28 -17.75
CA PRO A 4 -38.29 39.31 -17.11
C PRO A 4 -39.25 38.30 -17.76
N ARG A 5 -39.86 37.45 -16.92
CA ARG A 5 -40.80 36.39 -17.34
C ARG A 5 -42.11 36.92 -17.96
N PHE A 6 -42.40 38.22 -17.87
CA PHE A 6 -43.71 38.79 -18.21
C PHE A 6 -43.60 40.05 -19.08
N ILE A 7 -44.54 40.19 -20.02
CA ILE A 7 -44.68 41.37 -20.89
C ILE A 7 -45.37 42.48 -20.08
N LYS A 8 -44.77 43.68 -20.04
CA LYS A 8 -45.33 44.84 -19.33
C LYS A 8 -46.60 45.34 -20.02
N THR A 9 -47.58 45.77 -19.23
CA THR A 9 -48.82 46.40 -19.71
C THR A 9 -48.71 47.92 -19.68
N VAL A 10 -49.37 48.59 -20.62
CA VAL A 10 -49.54 50.05 -20.65
C VAL A 10 -50.85 50.46 -20.01
N THR A 11 -50.91 51.71 -19.53
CA THR A 11 -51.97 52.28 -18.68
C THR A 11 -53.38 52.24 -19.29
N PHE A 12 -53.50 52.09 -20.61
CA PHE A 12 -54.78 51.96 -21.34
C PHE A 12 -55.00 50.56 -21.93
N GLY A 13 -54.83 49.52 -21.11
CA GLY A 13 -55.33 48.17 -21.44
C GLY A 13 -54.63 47.48 -22.62
N GLY A 14 -53.32 47.67 -22.78
CA GLY A 14 -52.52 47.01 -23.81
C GLY A 14 -51.17 46.53 -23.30
N TYR A 15 -50.37 45.91 -24.17
CA TYR A 15 -48.98 45.53 -23.85
C TYR A 15 -47.99 46.53 -24.44
N GLU A 16 -46.87 46.72 -23.75
CA GLU A 16 -45.78 47.58 -24.20
C GLU A 16 -45.11 46.97 -25.45
N LYS A 17 -45.23 47.66 -26.59
CA LYS A 17 -44.78 47.18 -27.91
C LYS A 17 -43.33 46.71 -27.91
N GLU A 18 -42.42 47.45 -27.29
CA GLU A 18 -41.00 47.08 -27.24
C GLU A 18 -40.76 45.79 -26.45
N THR A 19 -41.52 45.57 -25.39
CA THR A 19 -41.40 44.37 -24.55
C THR A 19 -41.95 43.15 -25.28
N VAL A 20 -43.02 43.32 -26.07
CA VAL A 20 -43.56 42.28 -26.96
C VAL A 20 -42.55 41.92 -28.05
N ILE A 21 -41.96 42.91 -28.72
CA ILE A 21 -40.99 42.69 -29.79
C ILE A 21 -39.75 41.95 -29.26
N ARG A 22 -39.17 42.39 -28.15
CA ARG A 22 -38.02 41.70 -27.53
C ARG A 22 -38.35 40.26 -27.14
N ARG A 23 -39.57 40.00 -26.64
CA ARG A 23 -40.00 38.64 -26.32
C ARG A 23 -40.15 37.75 -27.55
N ILE A 24 -40.63 38.30 -28.67
CA ILE A 24 -40.75 37.60 -29.95
C ILE A 24 -39.37 37.32 -30.55
N GLU A 25 -38.47 38.30 -30.54
CA GLU A 25 -37.08 38.14 -30.98
C GLU A 25 -36.38 37.05 -30.17
N TYR A 26 -36.50 37.08 -28.84
CA TYR A 26 -35.97 36.03 -27.96
C TYR A 26 -36.56 34.65 -28.25
N LEU A 27 -37.88 34.55 -28.44
CA LEU A 27 -38.53 33.29 -28.79
C LEU A 27 -38.03 32.78 -30.16
N ASN A 28 -37.85 33.66 -31.13
CA ASN A 28 -37.31 33.29 -32.43
C ASN A 28 -35.87 32.77 -32.32
N THR A 29 -35.01 33.42 -31.52
CA THR A 29 -33.65 32.94 -31.25
C THR A 29 -33.69 31.55 -30.61
N GLN A 30 -34.51 31.34 -29.58
CA GLN A 30 -34.69 30.01 -28.97
C GLN A 30 -35.20 28.97 -29.96
N VAL A 31 -36.15 29.33 -30.83
CA VAL A 31 -36.65 28.41 -31.86
C VAL A 31 -35.57 28.05 -32.87
N HIS A 32 -34.68 28.98 -33.21
CA HIS A 32 -33.54 28.74 -34.07
C HIS A 32 -32.50 27.84 -33.39
N ASP A 33 -32.18 28.09 -32.13
CA ASP A 33 -31.26 27.28 -31.33
C ASP A 33 -31.79 25.85 -31.18
N LEU A 34 -33.06 25.69 -30.78
CA LEU A 34 -33.72 24.38 -30.68
C LEU A 34 -33.77 23.65 -32.03
N ARG A 35 -33.98 24.36 -33.15
CA ARG A 35 -33.94 23.74 -34.48
C ARG A 35 -32.55 23.23 -34.83
N ASN A 36 -31.50 23.95 -34.45
CA ASN A 36 -30.13 23.54 -34.68
C ASN A 36 -29.78 22.31 -33.82
N GLU A 37 -30.11 22.33 -32.52
CA GLU A 37 -29.93 21.18 -31.62
C GLU A 37 -30.70 19.94 -32.12
N LEU A 38 -31.93 20.11 -32.60
CA LEU A 38 -32.73 19.02 -33.16
C LEU A 38 -32.11 18.47 -34.45
N ARG A 39 -31.46 19.31 -35.25
CA ARG A 39 -30.73 18.88 -36.46
C ARG A 39 -29.47 18.11 -36.11
N GLU A 40 -28.70 18.58 -35.13
CA GLU A 40 -27.49 17.92 -34.64
C GLU A 40 -27.80 16.56 -34.01
N THR A 41 -28.82 16.49 -33.14
CA THR A 41 -29.26 15.23 -32.55
C THR A 41 -29.74 14.23 -33.59
N LYS A 42 -30.46 14.66 -34.64
CA LYS A 42 -30.85 13.79 -35.75
C LYS A 42 -29.63 13.24 -36.52
N LEU A 43 -28.64 14.09 -36.81
CA LEU A 43 -27.40 13.67 -37.45
C LEU A 43 -26.63 12.67 -36.58
N LEU A 44 -26.57 12.90 -35.27
CA LEU A 44 -25.97 11.97 -34.31
C LEU A 44 -26.70 10.62 -34.32
N LEU A 45 -28.04 10.65 -34.29
CA LEU A 45 -28.88 9.44 -34.31
C LEU A 45 -28.75 8.67 -35.61
N GLU A 46 -28.61 9.36 -36.75
CA GLU A 46 -28.32 8.73 -38.05
C GLU A 46 -26.92 8.13 -38.10
N ALA A 47 -25.92 8.77 -37.50
CA ALA A 47 -24.57 8.23 -37.38
C ALA A 47 -24.54 6.97 -36.49
N TYR A 48 -25.22 6.99 -35.35
CA TYR A 48 -25.42 5.81 -34.50
C TYR A 48 -26.19 4.70 -35.22
N ARG A 49 -27.27 5.03 -35.95
CA ARG A 49 -28.05 4.04 -36.71
C ARG A 49 -27.27 3.39 -37.84
N LYS A 50 -26.36 4.12 -38.45
CA LYS A 50 -25.53 3.58 -39.54
C LYS A 50 -24.47 2.61 -39.01
N GLY A 51 -24.25 2.53 -37.69
CA GLY A 51 -23.14 1.80 -37.08
C GLY A 51 -21.80 2.39 -37.52
N SER A 52 -20.76 2.23 -36.71
CA SER A 52 -19.41 2.53 -37.22
C SER A 52 -19.07 1.54 -38.33
N ASP A 53 -18.20 1.91 -39.27
CA ASP A 53 -17.74 0.97 -40.31
C ASP A 53 -17.06 -0.27 -39.70
N GLN A 54 -16.52 -0.12 -38.48
CA GLN A 54 -15.95 -1.18 -37.68
C GLN A 54 -17.01 -2.18 -37.18
N GLU A 55 -18.21 -1.71 -36.85
CA GLU A 55 -19.32 -2.55 -36.38
C GLU A 55 -19.89 -3.40 -37.53
N LYS A 56 -20.02 -2.82 -38.73
CA LYS A 56 -20.39 -3.58 -39.94
C LYS A 56 -19.36 -4.63 -40.32
N ALA A 57 -18.07 -4.31 -40.19
CA ALA A 57 -17.00 -5.28 -40.43
C ALA A 57 -17.08 -6.45 -39.44
N MET A 58 -17.30 -6.17 -38.15
CA MET A 58 -17.47 -7.20 -37.13
C MET A 58 -18.73 -8.04 -37.37
N GLU A 59 -19.83 -7.44 -37.80
CA GLU A 59 -21.07 -8.16 -38.09
C GLU A 59 -20.93 -9.08 -39.33
N SER A 60 -20.19 -8.64 -40.35
CA SER A 60 -19.82 -9.49 -41.49
C SER A 60 -18.98 -10.69 -41.06
N VAL A 61 -17.95 -10.48 -40.23
CA VAL A 61 -17.12 -11.57 -39.70
C VAL A 61 -17.96 -12.53 -38.85
N LEU A 62 -18.86 -12.02 -38.00
CA LEU A 62 -19.76 -12.86 -37.21
C LEU A 62 -20.71 -13.68 -38.07
N SER A 63 -21.20 -13.13 -39.19
CA SER A 63 -22.03 -13.86 -40.15
C SER A 63 -21.24 -14.99 -40.81
N GLU A 64 -20.00 -14.72 -41.24
CA GLU A 64 -19.11 -15.74 -41.81
C GLU A 64 -18.77 -16.86 -40.81
N GLU A 65 -18.45 -16.50 -39.57
CA GLU A 65 -18.17 -17.48 -38.52
C GLU A 65 -19.40 -18.33 -38.18
N ARG A 66 -20.61 -17.74 -38.18
CA ARG A 66 -21.87 -18.51 -38.05
C ARG A 66 -22.08 -19.48 -39.19
N ALA A 67 -21.76 -19.08 -40.42
CA ALA A 67 -21.83 -19.96 -41.58
C ALA A 67 -20.84 -21.13 -41.49
N LYS A 68 -19.58 -20.85 -41.10
CA LYS A 68 -18.56 -21.90 -40.86
C LYS A 68 -18.97 -22.85 -39.74
N LEU A 69 -19.48 -22.32 -38.62
CA LEU A 69 -19.96 -23.14 -37.50
C LEU A 69 -21.07 -24.10 -37.95
N THR A 70 -22.03 -23.59 -38.73
CA THR A 70 -23.12 -24.40 -39.28
C THR A 70 -22.59 -25.48 -40.22
N GLN A 71 -21.63 -25.13 -41.09
CA GLN A 71 -20.99 -26.09 -41.99
C GLN A 71 -20.27 -27.21 -41.22
N VAL A 72 -19.50 -26.86 -40.18
CA VAL A 72 -18.79 -27.81 -39.33
C VAL A 72 -19.78 -28.72 -38.60
N GLN A 73 -20.90 -28.19 -38.09
CA GLN A 73 -21.95 -29.00 -37.47
C GLN A 73 -22.55 -30.01 -38.45
N VAL A 74 -22.86 -29.59 -39.68
CA VAL A 74 -23.39 -30.49 -40.72
C VAL A 74 -22.35 -31.57 -41.09
N GLN A 75 -21.07 -31.20 -41.21
CA GLN A 75 -19.99 -32.14 -41.47
C GLN A 75 -19.82 -33.14 -40.33
N ASN A 76 -19.86 -32.69 -39.07
CA ASN A 76 -19.75 -33.55 -37.91
C ASN A 76 -20.92 -34.55 -37.83
N ASN A 77 -22.15 -34.09 -38.07
CA ASN A 77 -23.32 -34.95 -38.16
C ASN A 77 -23.18 -35.99 -39.28
N THR A 78 -22.66 -35.59 -40.44
CA THR A 78 -22.41 -36.50 -41.57
C THR A 78 -21.35 -37.54 -41.24
N LEU A 79 -20.26 -37.14 -40.59
CA LEU A 79 -19.20 -38.06 -40.16
C LEU A 79 -19.70 -39.03 -39.10
N ASN A 80 -20.50 -38.59 -38.13
CA ASN A 80 -21.12 -39.46 -37.13
C ASN A 80 -22.06 -40.49 -37.76
N LEU A 81 -22.82 -40.11 -38.79
CA LEU A 81 -23.67 -41.07 -39.53
C LEU A 81 -22.81 -42.10 -40.28
N LYS A 82 -21.73 -41.67 -40.94
CA LYS A 82 -20.81 -42.59 -41.60
C LYS A 82 -20.14 -43.55 -40.62
N LEU A 83 -19.71 -43.05 -39.46
CA LEU A 83 -19.06 -43.85 -38.42
C LEU A 83 -20.02 -44.93 -37.90
N LYS A 84 -21.28 -44.57 -37.61
CA LYS A 84 -22.30 -45.55 -37.24
C LYS A 84 -22.54 -46.61 -38.31
N ALA A 85 -22.62 -46.21 -39.57
CA ALA A 85 -22.79 -47.16 -40.68
C ALA A 85 -21.60 -48.13 -40.77
N THR A 86 -20.36 -47.62 -40.65
CA THR A 86 -19.15 -48.47 -40.63
C THR A 86 -19.10 -49.39 -39.40
N ASP A 87 -19.54 -48.93 -38.23
CA ASP A 87 -19.62 -49.77 -37.02
C ASP A 87 -20.64 -50.90 -37.19
N ASP A 88 -21.79 -50.63 -37.80
CA ASP A 88 -22.82 -51.64 -38.07
C ASP A 88 -22.34 -52.64 -39.14
N GLU A 89 -21.65 -52.19 -40.19
CA GLU A 89 -20.98 -53.06 -41.16
C GLU A 89 -19.92 -53.95 -40.49
N ASN A 90 -19.08 -53.38 -39.63
CA ASN A 90 -18.06 -54.15 -38.89
C ASN A 90 -18.71 -55.22 -37.99
N ARG A 91 -19.81 -54.90 -37.30
CA ARG A 91 -20.55 -55.89 -36.50
C ARG A 91 -21.09 -57.03 -37.37
N ASN A 92 -21.61 -56.72 -38.56
CA ASN A 92 -22.08 -57.73 -39.49
C ASN A 92 -20.92 -58.63 -39.96
N TYR A 93 -19.78 -58.05 -40.34
CA TYR A 93 -18.60 -58.83 -40.73
C TYR A 93 -18.05 -59.69 -39.58
N GLU A 94 -18.05 -59.19 -38.34
CA GLU A 94 -17.68 -59.98 -37.17
C GLU A 94 -18.62 -61.17 -36.95
N GLN A 95 -19.91 -60.99 -37.20
CA GLN A 95 -20.91 -62.04 -37.09
C GLN A 95 -20.74 -63.09 -38.19
N GLU A 96 -20.55 -62.67 -39.44
CA GLU A 96 -20.23 -63.55 -40.56
C GLU A 96 -18.93 -64.34 -40.31
N LEU A 97 -17.88 -63.68 -39.78
CA LEU A 97 -16.63 -64.35 -39.41
C LEU A 97 -16.83 -65.41 -38.33
N LYS A 98 -17.72 -65.15 -37.36
CA LYS A 98 -18.05 -66.14 -36.32
C LYS A 98 -18.78 -67.34 -36.91
N ASP A 99 -19.74 -67.12 -37.80
CA ASP A 99 -20.51 -68.21 -38.41
C ASP A 99 -19.64 -69.02 -39.37
N CYS A 100 -18.82 -68.37 -40.20
CA CYS A 100 -17.86 -69.04 -41.08
C CYS A 100 -16.83 -69.87 -40.28
N ARG A 101 -16.39 -69.38 -39.10
CA ARG A 101 -15.54 -70.17 -38.18
C ARG A 101 -16.24 -71.40 -37.62
N LYS A 102 -17.54 -71.33 -37.32
CA LYS A 102 -18.32 -72.49 -36.89
C LYS A 102 -18.41 -73.52 -38.01
N GLU A 103 -18.74 -73.09 -39.22
CA GLU A 103 -18.79 -73.96 -40.40
C GLU A 103 -17.44 -74.64 -40.67
N LEU A 104 -16.32 -73.91 -40.54
CA LEU A 104 -14.99 -74.49 -40.65
C LEU A 104 -14.71 -75.55 -39.58
N MET A 105 -15.17 -75.35 -38.33
CA MET A 105 -15.03 -76.37 -37.28
C MET A 105 -15.87 -77.61 -37.60
N GLU A 106 -17.12 -77.44 -38.01
CA GLU A 106 -18.00 -78.56 -38.39
C GLU A 106 -17.45 -79.35 -39.57
N LEU A 107 -16.96 -78.68 -40.61
CA LEU A 107 -16.31 -79.32 -41.75
C LEU A 107 -15.05 -80.07 -41.33
N ARG A 108 -14.25 -79.49 -40.43
CA ARG A 108 -13.03 -80.12 -39.92
C ARG A 108 -13.35 -81.38 -39.10
N ASP A 109 -14.42 -81.37 -38.32
CA ASP A 109 -14.83 -82.56 -37.55
C ASP A 109 -15.46 -83.64 -38.44
N LYS A 110 -16.20 -83.25 -39.49
CA LYS A 110 -16.63 -84.18 -40.54
C LYS A 110 -15.44 -84.82 -41.25
N LEU A 111 -14.42 -84.02 -41.60
CA LEU A 111 -13.19 -84.50 -42.23
C LEU A 111 -12.47 -85.54 -41.33
N LYS A 112 -12.27 -85.23 -40.05
CA LYS A 112 -11.69 -86.18 -39.07
C LYS A 112 -12.52 -87.47 -38.97
N SER A 113 -13.86 -87.35 -38.95
CA SER A 113 -14.74 -88.52 -38.90
C SER A 113 -14.59 -89.38 -40.15
N THR A 114 -14.52 -88.78 -41.34
CA THR A 114 -14.30 -89.51 -42.59
C THR A 114 -12.90 -90.13 -42.66
N GLU A 115 -11.86 -89.42 -42.22
CA GLU A 115 -10.50 -89.95 -42.12
C GLU A 115 -10.45 -91.16 -41.19
N SER A 116 -11.13 -91.11 -40.03
CA SER A 116 -11.20 -92.25 -39.11
C SER A 116 -11.90 -93.48 -39.71
N LYS A 117 -12.94 -93.27 -40.54
CA LYS A 117 -13.64 -94.35 -41.26
C LYS A 117 -12.78 -94.92 -42.39
N CYS A 118 -12.06 -94.07 -43.12
CA CYS A 118 -11.10 -94.50 -44.13
C CYS A 118 -9.95 -95.30 -43.51
N ALA A 119 -9.39 -94.83 -42.39
CA ALA A 119 -8.34 -95.54 -41.66
C ALA A 119 -8.81 -96.91 -41.14
N ALA A 120 -10.07 -97.01 -40.66
CA ALA A 120 -10.66 -98.28 -40.25
C ALA A 120 -10.86 -99.27 -41.42
N LEU A 121 -11.21 -98.77 -42.61
CA LEU A 121 -11.30 -99.59 -43.84
C LEU A 121 -9.93 -100.01 -44.37
N MET A 122 -8.89 -99.23 -44.06
CA MET A 122 -7.52 -99.45 -44.52
C MET A 122 -6.72 -100.40 -43.60
N ALA A 123 -7.18 -100.71 -42.39
CA ALA A 123 -6.42 -101.51 -41.41
C ALA A 123 -6.32 -103.04 -41.70
N GLN A 124 -6.55 -103.50 -42.93
CA GLN A 124 -6.63 -104.94 -43.28
C GLN A 124 -5.32 -105.58 -43.82
N ASP A 125 -4.19 -104.87 -43.93
CA ASP A 125 -2.97 -105.42 -44.56
C ASP A 125 -1.65 -104.98 -43.90
N GLU A 126 -0.63 -105.84 -43.85
CA GLU A 126 0.57 -105.69 -43.00
C GLU A 126 1.54 -104.58 -43.45
N ALA A 127 1.42 -104.08 -44.69
CA ALA A 127 2.03 -102.83 -45.14
C ALA A 127 1.46 -101.58 -44.43
N MET A 128 0.30 -101.71 -43.79
CA MET A 128 -0.36 -100.64 -43.03
C MET A 128 0.17 -100.46 -41.62
N ALA A 129 0.92 -101.41 -41.05
CA ALA A 129 1.56 -101.17 -39.75
C ALA A 129 2.57 -100.01 -39.85
N LEU A 130 3.31 -99.92 -40.96
CA LEU A 130 4.17 -98.77 -41.27
C LEU A 130 3.36 -97.53 -41.66
N SER A 131 2.30 -97.67 -42.47
CA SER A 131 1.39 -96.56 -42.80
C SER A 131 0.72 -95.94 -41.56
N ASN A 132 0.33 -96.76 -40.58
CA ASN A 132 -0.26 -96.32 -39.32
C ASN A 132 0.75 -95.54 -38.46
N VAL A 133 2.02 -95.94 -38.43
CA VAL A 133 3.08 -95.14 -37.77
C VAL A 133 3.26 -93.79 -38.48
N PHE A 134 3.19 -93.74 -39.81
CA PHE A 134 3.23 -92.47 -40.55
C PHE A 134 1.97 -91.61 -40.31
N ILE A 135 0.78 -92.19 -40.29
CA ILE A 135 -0.48 -91.49 -40.01
C ILE A 135 -0.48 -90.98 -38.56
N GLU A 136 0.00 -91.77 -37.60
CA GLU A 136 0.08 -91.39 -36.19
C GLU A 136 1.16 -90.32 -35.95
N ALA A 137 2.30 -90.41 -36.63
CA ALA A 137 3.32 -89.36 -36.64
C ALA A 137 2.79 -88.07 -37.29
N GLN A 138 2.03 -88.17 -38.40
CA GLN A 138 1.41 -87.03 -39.07
C GLN A 138 0.31 -86.41 -38.19
N LYS A 139 -0.48 -87.22 -37.48
CA LYS A 139 -1.48 -86.77 -36.52
C LYS A 139 -0.85 -86.09 -35.30
N SER A 140 0.24 -86.65 -34.78
CA SER A 140 1.03 -86.05 -33.70
C SER A 140 1.66 -84.71 -34.14
N SER A 141 2.21 -84.66 -35.36
CA SER A 141 2.72 -83.43 -35.98
C SER A 141 1.62 -82.39 -36.16
N ALA A 142 0.45 -82.76 -36.68
CA ALA A 142 -0.69 -81.86 -36.82
C ALA A 142 -1.24 -81.38 -35.47
N MET A 143 -1.19 -82.22 -34.42
CA MET A 143 -1.56 -81.85 -33.06
C MET A 143 -0.52 -80.89 -32.45
N LEU A 144 0.77 -81.12 -32.67
CA LEU A 144 1.85 -80.22 -32.27
C LEU A 144 1.75 -78.88 -33.01
N GLU A 145 1.48 -78.88 -34.31
CA GLU A 145 1.28 -77.67 -35.09
C GLU A 145 0.02 -76.92 -34.63
N GLY A 146 -1.07 -77.64 -34.34
CA GLY A 146 -2.29 -77.05 -33.79
C GLY A 146 -2.09 -76.43 -32.42
N THR A 147 -1.37 -77.12 -31.52
CA THR A 147 -1.05 -76.58 -30.18
C THR A 147 -0.05 -75.43 -30.25
N ALA A 148 0.92 -75.46 -31.17
CA ALA A 148 1.83 -74.35 -31.42
C ALA A 148 1.08 -73.13 -31.97
N LYS A 149 0.18 -73.32 -32.94
CA LYS A 149 -0.68 -72.24 -33.47
C LYS A 149 -1.62 -71.68 -32.39
N ALA A 150 -2.21 -72.53 -31.56
CA ALA A 150 -3.07 -72.09 -30.46
C ALA A 150 -2.28 -71.28 -29.42
N LYS A 151 -1.08 -71.73 -29.04
CA LYS A 151 -0.19 -70.97 -28.15
C LYS A 151 0.28 -69.66 -28.77
N ALA A 152 0.61 -69.65 -30.06
CA ALA A 152 1.01 -68.44 -30.77
C ALA A 152 -0.15 -67.42 -30.80
N ALA A 153 -1.38 -67.88 -31.08
CA ALA A 153 -2.56 -67.02 -31.07
C ALA A 153 -2.89 -66.48 -29.67
N ASP A 154 -2.72 -67.28 -28.61
CA ASP A 154 -2.91 -66.83 -27.23
C ASP A 154 -1.84 -65.80 -26.82
N ILE A 155 -0.58 -66.03 -27.19
CA ILE A 155 0.49 -65.04 -27.00
C ILE A 155 0.17 -63.74 -27.75
N GLU A 156 -0.26 -63.83 -29.02
CA GLU A 156 -0.63 -62.64 -29.81
C GLU A 156 -1.79 -61.87 -29.17
N PHE A 157 -2.82 -62.57 -28.70
CA PHE A 157 -3.96 -61.96 -28.00
C PHE A 157 -3.54 -61.29 -26.69
N GLN A 158 -2.71 -61.95 -25.88
CA GLN A 158 -2.18 -61.39 -24.64
C GLN A 158 -1.28 -60.18 -24.90
N SER A 159 -0.42 -60.23 -25.93
CA SER A 159 0.43 -59.12 -26.34
C SER A 159 -0.40 -57.92 -26.81
N LYS A 160 -1.45 -58.14 -27.62
CA LYS A 160 -2.37 -57.06 -28.04
C LYS A 160 -3.06 -56.42 -26.84
N ARG A 161 -3.62 -57.24 -25.94
CA ARG A 161 -4.27 -56.75 -24.72
C ARG A 161 -3.31 -55.99 -23.80
N LEU A 162 -2.07 -56.45 -23.67
CA LEU A 162 -1.04 -55.75 -22.90
C LEU A 162 -0.66 -54.42 -23.56
N ALA A 163 -0.52 -54.38 -24.89
CA ALA A 163 -0.25 -53.15 -25.62
C ALA A 163 -1.39 -52.14 -25.45
N GLU A 164 -2.65 -52.57 -25.62
CA GLU A 164 -3.83 -51.73 -25.39
C GLU A 164 -3.87 -51.20 -23.96
N LYS A 165 -3.57 -52.05 -22.97
CA LYS A 165 -3.51 -51.63 -21.57
C LYS A 165 -2.41 -50.59 -21.34
N ILE A 166 -1.21 -50.80 -21.85
CA ILE A 166 -0.10 -49.84 -21.70
C ILE A 166 -0.46 -48.50 -22.34
N VAL A 167 -1.08 -48.51 -23.52
CA VAL A 167 -1.53 -47.28 -24.19
C VAL A 167 -2.63 -46.59 -23.39
N SER A 168 -3.61 -47.34 -22.87
CA SER A 168 -4.66 -46.80 -22.01
C SER A 168 -4.09 -46.19 -20.73
N ASP A 169 -3.20 -46.90 -20.03
CA ASP A 169 -2.57 -46.44 -18.79
C ASP A 169 -1.75 -45.17 -19.06
N ALA A 170 -0.95 -45.15 -20.14
CA ALA A 170 -0.18 -43.97 -20.54
C ALA A 170 -1.06 -42.77 -20.90
N ASN A 171 -2.21 -42.99 -21.55
CA ASN A 171 -3.17 -41.93 -21.82
C ASN A 171 -3.78 -41.38 -20.53
N THR A 172 -4.16 -42.25 -19.58
CA THR A 172 -4.69 -41.78 -18.29
C THR A 172 -3.66 -41.01 -17.47
N GLU A 173 -2.40 -41.41 -17.50
CA GLU A 173 -1.31 -40.69 -16.83
C GLU A 173 -1.06 -39.34 -17.52
N ALA A 174 -1.08 -39.29 -18.85
CA ALA A 174 -0.96 -38.04 -19.60
C ALA A 174 -2.12 -37.08 -19.29
N GLU A 175 -3.36 -37.57 -19.19
CA GLU A 175 -4.52 -36.77 -18.78
C GLU A 175 -4.36 -36.21 -17.36
N GLN A 176 -3.83 -37.01 -16.43
CA GLN A 176 -3.54 -36.55 -15.07
C GLN A 176 -2.47 -35.46 -15.04
N ILE A 177 -1.37 -35.63 -15.79
CA ILE A 177 -0.30 -34.62 -15.87
C ILE A 177 -0.83 -33.32 -16.46
N ILE A 178 -1.65 -33.39 -17.51
CA ILE A 178 -2.28 -32.20 -18.11
C ILE A 178 -3.20 -31.52 -17.09
N PHE A 179 -4.04 -32.28 -16.41
CA PHE A 179 -4.94 -31.75 -15.39
C PHE A 179 -4.19 -31.08 -14.23
N GLU A 180 -3.12 -31.70 -13.72
CA GLU A 180 -2.28 -31.11 -12.67
C GLU A 180 -1.61 -29.81 -13.14
N ALA A 181 -1.08 -29.79 -14.37
CA ALA A 181 -0.48 -28.60 -14.96
C ALA A 181 -1.51 -27.47 -15.15
N GLU A 182 -2.71 -27.79 -15.62
CA GLU A 182 -3.81 -26.83 -15.76
C GLU A 182 -4.26 -26.29 -14.41
N SER A 183 -4.37 -27.15 -13.39
CA SER A 183 -4.73 -26.76 -12.03
C SER A 183 -3.69 -25.82 -11.41
N GLN A 184 -2.40 -26.14 -11.54
CA GLN A 184 -1.32 -25.28 -11.03
C GLN A 184 -1.27 -23.95 -11.80
N ALA A 185 -1.45 -23.97 -13.13
CA ALA A 185 -1.51 -22.75 -13.91
C ALA A 185 -2.69 -21.87 -13.49
N ALA A 186 -3.87 -22.45 -13.26
CA ALA A 186 -5.04 -21.74 -12.78
C ALA A 186 -4.81 -21.10 -11.39
N GLU A 187 -4.17 -21.83 -10.48
CA GLU A 187 -3.81 -21.33 -9.15
C GLU A 187 -2.82 -20.16 -9.23
N ILE A 188 -1.76 -20.27 -10.05
CA ILE A 188 -0.80 -19.19 -10.26
C ILE A 188 -1.48 -17.95 -10.86
N ILE A 189 -2.39 -18.12 -11.83
CA ILE A 189 -3.14 -17.01 -12.43
C ILE A 189 -4.04 -16.35 -11.38
N ALA A 190 -4.74 -17.14 -10.56
CA ALA A 190 -5.60 -16.63 -9.49
C ALA A 190 -4.78 -15.86 -8.44
N GLU A 191 -3.64 -16.40 -8.01
CA GLU A 191 -2.71 -15.71 -7.12
C GLU A 191 -2.18 -14.41 -7.71
N ALA A 192 -1.78 -14.43 -8.98
CA ALA A 192 -1.27 -13.24 -9.66
C ALA A 192 -2.35 -12.15 -9.73
N LYS A 193 -3.60 -12.52 -10.04
CA LYS A 193 -4.73 -11.58 -10.02
C LYS A 193 -4.99 -11.03 -8.62
N ASN A 194 -4.99 -11.87 -7.60
CA ASN A 194 -5.18 -11.45 -6.21
C ASN A 194 -4.07 -10.50 -5.74
N LYS A 195 -2.80 -10.81 -6.07
CA LYS A 195 -1.65 -9.93 -5.78
C LYS A 195 -1.77 -8.61 -6.54
N ASN A 196 -2.20 -8.62 -7.80
CA ASN A 196 -2.42 -7.41 -8.57
C ASN A 196 -3.52 -6.54 -7.96
N GLU A 197 -4.65 -7.13 -7.58
CA GLU A 197 -5.75 -6.42 -6.91
C GLU A 197 -5.29 -5.82 -5.57
N GLN A 198 -4.55 -6.59 -4.77
CA GLN A 198 -3.96 -6.08 -3.52
C GLN A 198 -3.01 -4.91 -3.77
N MET A 199 -2.19 -4.97 -4.82
CA MET A 199 -1.30 -3.87 -5.22
C MET A 199 -2.07 -2.65 -5.74
N GLU A 200 -3.15 -2.83 -6.51
CA GLU A 200 -4.00 -1.73 -6.96
C GLU A 200 -4.69 -1.05 -5.77
N VAL A 201 -5.26 -1.83 -4.85
CA VAL A 201 -5.86 -1.29 -3.62
C VAL A 201 -4.82 -0.57 -2.77
N ALA A 202 -3.64 -1.15 -2.57
CA ALA A 202 -2.55 -0.49 -1.84
C ALA A 202 -2.09 0.80 -2.55
N SER A 203 -1.98 0.81 -3.88
CA SER A 203 -1.60 1.98 -4.67
C SER A 203 -2.65 3.09 -4.57
N ASN A 204 -3.94 2.74 -4.63
CA ASN A 204 -5.04 3.67 -4.46
C ASN A 204 -5.07 4.24 -3.04
N ASN A 205 -4.83 3.41 -2.02
CA ASN A 205 -4.71 3.87 -0.64
C ASN A 205 -3.50 4.80 -0.44
N LEU A 206 -2.35 4.49 -1.05
CA LEU A 206 -1.18 5.38 -1.02
C LEU A 206 -1.45 6.70 -1.72
N ARG A 207 -2.14 6.69 -2.87
CA ARG A 207 -2.57 7.92 -3.55
C ARG A 207 -3.52 8.74 -2.67
N ALA A 208 -4.48 8.09 -2.03
CA ALA A 208 -5.40 8.77 -1.12
C ALA A 208 -4.66 9.41 0.07
N ALA A 209 -3.76 8.66 0.72
CA ALA A 209 -2.92 9.19 1.79
C ALA A 209 -2.03 10.35 1.31
N ALA A 210 -1.40 10.24 0.13
CA ALA A 210 -0.59 11.32 -0.43
C ALA A 210 -1.41 12.58 -0.76
N ILE A 211 -2.66 12.43 -1.21
CA ILE A 211 -3.57 13.56 -1.44
C ILE A 211 -3.91 14.24 -0.10
N GLU A 212 -4.12 13.46 0.95
CA GLU A 212 -4.36 13.97 2.31
C GLU A 212 -3.13 14.73 2.83
N ASP A 213 -1.93 14.16 2.71
CA ASP A 213 -0.67 14.80 3.07
C ASP A 213 -0.44 16.11 2.29
N ILE A 214 -0.74 16.12 0.98
CA ILE A 214 -0.65 17.34 0.16
C ILE A 214 -1.65 18.39 0.63
N ALA A 215 -2.86 17.99 1.01
CA ALA A 215 -3.86 18.92 1.55
C ALA A 215 -3.43 19.50 2.91
N GLU A 216 -2.79 18.70 3.76
CA GLU A 216 -2.22 19.16 5.02
C GLU A 216 -1.04 20.12 4.81
N LEU A 217 -0.11 19.77 3.91
CA LEU A 217 0.99 20.66 3.51
C LEU A 217 0.47 21.98 2.95
N LYS A 218 -0.60 21.95 2.15
CA LYS A 218 -1.24 23.17 1.63
C LYS A 218 -1.77 24.04 2.78
N LYS A 219 -2.47 23.46 3.77
CA LYS A 219 -2.91 24.21 4.96
C LYS A 219 -1.74 24.80 5.74
N GLN A 220 -0.67 24.05 5.92
CA GLN A 220 0.53 24.54 6.61
C GLN A 220 1.20 25.69 5.82
N ALA A 221 1.26 25.58 4.49
CA ALA A 221 1.77 26.64 3.63
C ALA A 221 0.91 27.91 3.66
N GLU A 222 -0.43 27.76 3.63
CA GLU A 222 -1.37 28.87 3.79
C GLU A 222 -1.24 29.53 5.17
N PHE A 223 -1.11 28.73 6.24
CA PHE A 223 -0.87 29.24 7.59
C PHE A 223 0.45 30.02 7.68
N MET A 224 1.54 29.51 7.10
CA MET A 224 2.81 30.23 7.05
C MET A 224 2.69 31.52 6.25
N ALA A 225 2.00 31.50 5.10
CA ALA A 225 1.77 32.70 4.31
C ALA A 225 1.01 33.76 5.12
N GLN A 226 -0.05 33.37 5.83
CA GLN A 226 -0.79 34.27 6.74
C GLN A 226 0.08 34.76 7.91
N ALA A 227 0.94 33.92 8.48
CA ALA A 227 1.88 34.35 9.52
C ALA A 227 2.89 35.38 9.00
N PHE A 228 3.35 35.24 7.75
CA PHE A 228 4.22 36.24 7.12
C PHE A 228 3.49 37.52 6.75
N GLU A 229 2.23 37.45 6.30
CA GLU A 229 1.40 38.64 6.04
C GLU A 229 1.11 39.40 7.34
N THR A 230 0.71 38.72 8.41
CA THR A 230 0.52 39.35 9.73
C THR A 230 1.82 39.95 10.28
N LEU A 231 2.97 39.28 10.10
CA LEU A 231 4.27 39.85 10.47
C LEU A 231 4.61 41.08 9.61
N ARG A 232 4.27 41.08 8.32
CA ARG A 232 4.51 42.23 7.44
C ARG A 232 3.64 43.42 7.84
N ASP A 233 2.35 43.18 8.07
CA ASP A 233 1.36 44.22 8.28
C ASP A 233 1.39 44.73 9.73
N GLU A 234 1.39 43.82 10.72
CA GLU A 234 1.42 44.17 12.14
C GLU A 234 2.84 44.27 12.70
N GLY A 235 3.83 43.61 12.12
CA GLY A 235 5.18 43.58 12.69
C GLY A 235 5.87 44.95 12.64
N ILE A 236 5.64 45.73 11.58
CA ILE A 236 6.12 47.13 11.52
C ILE A 236 5.45 47.95 12.63
N GLU A 237 4.15 47.79 12.84
CA GLU A 237 3.41 48.51 13.88
C GLU A 237 3.85 48.09 15.29
N ARG A 238 4.06 46.80 15.53
CA ARG A 238 4.56 46.27 16.82
C ARG A 238 6.00 46.69 17.09
N LEU A 239 6.86 46.72 16.08
CA LEU A 239 8.23 47.23 16.21
C LEU A 239 8.23 48.73 16.47
N SER A 240 7.33 49.49 15.83
CA SER A 240 7.15 50.92 16.10
C SER A 240 6.69 51.15 17.53
N LYS A 241 5.68 50.41 18.01
CA LYS A 241 5.22 50.48 19.42
C LYS A 241 6.30 50.06 20.41
N ALA A 242 7.09 49.04 20.09
CA ALA A 242 8.22 48.64 20.93
C ALA A 242 9.30 49.72 20.97
N ARG A 243 9.56 50.40 19.84
CA ARG A 243 10.47 51.54 19.78
C ARG A 243 9.93 52.74 20.56
N GLU A 244 8.66 53.08 20.41
CA GLU A 244 8.00 54.13 21.20
C GLU A 244 8.08 53.82 22.70
N LEU A 245 7.80 52.58 23.10
CA LEU A 245 7.96 52.15 24.50
C LEU A 245 9.41 52.27 24.96
N LEU A 246 10.40 51.90 24.15
CA LEU A 246 11.81 52.06 24.49
C LEU A 246 12.21 53.54 24.59
N ASP A 247 11.75 54.38 23.68
CA ASP A 247 11.98 55.83 23.70
C ASP A 247 11.31 56.45 24.93
N ASP A 248 10.08 56.05 25.28
CA ASP A 248 9.38 56.46 26.51
C ASP A 248 10.11 55.99 27.77
N THR A 249 10.65 54.76 27.75
CA THR A 249 11.45 54.22 28.85
C THR A 249 12.78 54.98 28.97
N GLU A 250 13.41 55.31 27.85
CA GLU A 250 14.63 56.13 27.81
C GLU A 250 14.36 57.55 28.32
N ASN A 251 13.25 58.15 27.90
CA ASN A 251 12.83 59.49 28.32
C ASN A 251 12.46 59.53 29.82
N THR A 252 11.76 58.52 30.33
CA THR A 252 11.49 58.40 31.77
C THR A 252 12.79 58.21 32.56
N LEU A 253 13.71 57.35 32.11
CA LEU A 253 15.03 57.18 32.71
C LEU A 253 15.88 58.47 32.66
N LYS A 254 15.80 59.26 31.58
CA LYS A 254 16.49 60.56 31.48
C LYS A 254 15.81 61.67 32.30
N SER A 255 14.48 61.62 32.48
CA SER A 255 13.72 62.57 33.30
C SER A 255 14.01 62.43 34.80
N GLY A 256 14.44 61.24 35.23
CA GLY A 256 15.04 61.01 36.55
C GLY A 256 16.49 61.48 36.67
N GLY A 257 17.07 62.05 35.61
CA GLY A 257 18.49 62.39 35.48
C GLY A 257 19.31 61.18 35.05
N VAL A 258 20.19 61.36 34.06
CA VAL A 258 21.17 60.33 33.65
C VAL A 258 21.91 59.84 34.91
N PRO A 259 21.83 58.56 35.28
CA PRO A 259 22.58 58.04 36.42
C PRO A 259 24.07 58.20 36.11
N GLN A 260 24.69 59.22 36.70
CA GLN A 260 26.14 59.24 36.80
C GLN A 260 26.52 58.07 37.71
N PHE A 261 27.33 57.15 37.21
CA PHE A 261 27.95 56.11 38.03
C PHE A 261 28.79 56.79 39.12
N LYS A 262 28.19 56.99 40.30
CA LYS A 262 28.90 57.37 41.51
C LYS A 262 29.49 56.09 42.08
N THR A 263 30.81 55.95 42.04
CA THR A 263 31.52 54.95 42.83
C THR A 263 31.19 55.17 44.31
N ALA A 264 30.80 54.11 45.01
CA ALA A 264 30.33 54.19 46.39
C ALA A 264 31.38 54.86 47.29
N LYS A 265 30.97 55.91 47.99
CA LYS A 265 31.78 56.52 49.06
C LYS A 265 31.70 55.60 50.28
N HIS A 266 32.86 55.09 50.69
CA HIS A 266 33.03 54.23 51.86
C HIS A 266 32.76 55.03 53.13
N PHE A 267 31.86 54.56 54.00
CA PHE A 267 31.60 55.12 55.32
C PHE A 267 32.08 54.18 56.39
N ASP A 268 33.02 54.66 57.19
CA ASP A 268 33.34 54.04 58.46
C ASP A 268 32.18 54.30 59.45
N PRO A 269 31.70 53.27 60.17
CA PRO A 269 30.56 53.39 61.06
C PRO A 269 30.89 54.24 62.29
N ASP A 270 30.17 55.36 62.44
CA ASP A 270 30.17 56.20 63.64
C ASP A 270 29.23 55.58 64.69
N ILE A 271 29.80 54.78 65.59
CA ILE A 271 29.09 54.11 66.69
C ILE A 271 29.01 55.08 67.88
N PRO A 272 27.85 55.61 68.27
CA PRO A 272 27.68 56.18 69.60
C PRO A 272 27.70 55.05 70.64
N GLU A 273 28.80 54.98 71.39
CA GLU A 273 29.07 54.01 72.45
C GLU A 273 27.99 54.02 73.55
N LYS A 274 27.56 52.81 73.93
CA LYS A 274 26.77 52.61 75.16
C LYS A 274 27.66 52.84 76.38
N PRO A 275 27.15 53.51 77.43
CA PRO A 275 27.93 53.91 78.58
C PRO A 275 28.45 52.70 79.36
N VAL A 276 29.78 52.55 79.38
CA VAL A 276 30.50 51.62 80.24
C VAL A 276 30.75 52.29 81.59
N SER A 277 30.46 51.55 82.66
CA SER A 277 30.70 51.95 84.05
C SER A 277 32.21 52.15 84.30
N LEU A 278 32.56 53.14 85.14
CA LEU A 278 33.91 53.67 85.38
C LEU A 278 34.95 52.63 85.85
N SER A 279 34.54 51.41 86.20
CA SER A 279 35.41 50.29 86.59
C SER A 279 35.96 49.45 85.43
N GLU A 280 35.33 49.46 84.25
CA GLU A 280 35.80 48.68 83.07
C GLU A 280 36.80 49.46 82.21
N LYS A 281 36.69 50.79 82.17
CA LYS A 281 37.58 51.67 81.39
C LYS A 281 39.06 51.59 81.78
N MET A 282 39.38 51.27 83.04
CA MET A 282 40.79 51.17 83.47
C MET A 282 41.44 49.80 83.17
N ARG A 283 40.68 48.78 82.73
CA ARG A 283 41.23 47.44 82.40
C ARG A 283 41.51 47.23 80.91
N GLU A 284 40.83 47.94 80.01
CA GLU A 284 41.00 47.80 78.56
C GLU A 284 42.22 48.57 78.01
N ASP A 285 42.48 49.78 78.52
CA ASP A 285 43.62 50.61 78.07
C ASP A 285 44.98 49.92 78.26
N SER A 286 45.12 49.08 79.30
CA SER A 286 46.40 48.37 79.56
C SER A 286 46.65 47.20 78.60
N ARG A 287 45.61 46.62 77.97
CA ARG A 287 45.75 45.50 77.03
C ARG A 287 46.00 45.95 75.59
N ILE A 288 45.48 47.11 75.21
CA ILE A 288 45.60 47.66 73.86
C ILE A 288 47.03 48.17 73.57
N GLU A 289 47.73 48.67 74.60
CA GLU A 289 49.10 49.18 74.48
C GLU A 289 50.13 48.06 74.18
N GLU A 290 49.96 46.86 74.75
CA GLU A 290 50.88 45.72 74.51
C GLU A 290 50.75 45.11 73.11
N GLU A 291 49.55 45.09 72.52
CA GLU A 291 49.33 44.54 71.18
C GLU A 291 49.83 45.45 70.06
N ARG A 292 49.84 46.78 70.27
CA ARG A 292 50.39 47.74 69.29
C ARG A 292 51.89 47.58 69.07
N ARG A 293 52.68 47.33 70.14
CA ARG A 293 54.15 47.16 70.00
C ARG A 293 54.50 45.91 69.18
N LYS A 294 53.78 44.80 69.35
CA LYS A 294 54.04 43.55 68.61
C LYS A 294 53.77 43.67 67.11
N LYS A 295 52.68 44.36 66.72
CA LYS A 295 52.37 44.58 65.29
C LYS A 295 53.38 45.45 64.56
N GLN A 296 54.05 46.37 65.28
CA GLN A 296 55.02 47.26 64.66
C GLN A 296 56.35 46.55 64.33
N GLU A 297 56.78 45.59 65.15
CA GLU A 297 57.99 44.77 64.88
C GLU A 297 57.80 43.80 63.70
N GLU A 298 56.58 43.34 63.43
CA GLU A 298 56.27 42.47 62.29
C GLU A 298 56.24 43.23 60.96
N LEU A 299 55.78 44.49 60.96
CA LEU A 299 55.75 45.36 59.77
C LEU A 299 57.15 45.71 59.24
N ASP A 300 58.11 45.97 60.14
CA ASP A 300 59.49 46.30 59.72
C ASP A 300 60.21 45.12 59.05
N LYS A 301 59.92 43.87 59.48
CA LYS A 301 60.44 42.65 58.83
C LYS A 301 59.87 42.44 57.43
N LEU A 302 58.60 42.77 57.22
CA LEU A 302 57.93 42.66 55.92
C LEU A 302 58.45 43.72 54.93
N LYS A 303 58.78 44.93 55.40
CA LYS A 303 59.34 46.00 54.56
C LYS A 303 60.72 45.65 53.97
N GLN A 304 61.59 45.02 54.76
CA GLN A 304 62.92 44.59 54.27
C GLN A 304 62.85 43.48 53.21
N MET A 305 61.83 42.61 53.24
CA MET A 305 61.63 41.61 52.19
C MET A 305 61.10 42.24 50.89
N ALA A 306 60.20 43.23 50.99
CA ALA A 306 59.61 43.88 49.84
C ALA A 306 60.64 44.70 49.00
N GLU A 307 61.60 45.35 49.65
CA GLU A 307 62.65 46.12 48.95
C GLU A 307 63.61 45.25 48.12
N SER A 308 63.66 43.93 48.35
CA SER A 308 64.58 43.02 47.66
C SER A 308 64.06 42.46 46.32
N ILE A 309 62.75 42.55 46.03
CA ILE A 309 62.12 41.82 44.91
C ILE A 309 61.47 42.76 43.86
N GLY A 310 61.21 44.03 44.17
CA GLY A 310 60.38 44.90 43.32
C GLY A 310 61.13 45.98 42.53
N SER A 311 61.71 45.59 41.39
CA SER A 311 61.77 46.35 40.12
C SER A 311 62.34 47.78 40.08
N LYS A 312 63.50 47.90 39.39
CA LYS A 312 63.94 49.10 38.70
C LYS A 312 62.87 49.59 37.70
N LYS A 313 62.42 50.80 38.00
CA LYS A 313 62.10 51.95 37.14
C LYS A 313 60.83 51.89 36.28
N GLU A 314 59.78 52.64 36.64
CA GLU A 314 59.65 54.14 36.68
C GLU A 314 59.52 54.70 35.25
N ASP A 315 58.65 55.65 34.91
CA ASP A 315 57.88 56.56 35.74
C ASP A 315 56.88 57.38 34.91
N SER A 316 56.08 58.16 35.65
CA SER A 316 55.39 59.43 35.35
C SER A 316 53.87 59.32 35.20
N ASP A 317 53.09 59.59 36.27
CA ASP A 317 52.79 60.89 36.93
C ASP A 317 51.76 61.72 36.11
N LYS A 318 50.68 62.31 36.63
CA LYS A 318 50.08 62.35 37.98
C LYS A 318 48.76 63.18 37.97
N ASP A 319 47.85 62.84 38.91
CA ASP A 319 47.11 63.73 39.82
C ASP A 319 46.02 64.71 39.30
N THR A 320 44.91 65.04 40.01
CA THR A 320 44.40 64.83 41.39
C THR A 320 42.89 65.23 41.40
N VAL A 321 41.91 64.55 42.04
CA VAL A 321 41.51 64.33 43.46
C VAL A 321 40.52 65.39 44.02
N ASP A 322 39.64 64.90 44.92
CA ASP A 322 38.65 65.53 45.84
C ASP A 322 37.16 65.42 45.42
N GLU A 323 36.18 65.03 46.24
CA GLU A 323 36.13 64.52 47.62
C GLU A 323 34.71 63.92 47.93
N LYS A 324 34.70 63.05 48.94
CA LYS A 324 33.77 62.91 50.08
C LYS A 324 32.29 62.55 49.98
N GLU A 325 32.06 61.31 50.41
CA GLU A 325 31.12 60.97 51.46
C GLU A 325 29.58 60.85 51.22
N ALA A 326 28.95 60.03 52.06
CA ALA A 326 27.88 59.06 51.83
C ALA A 326 26.56 59.45 52.51
N ASP A 327 25.62 58.58 52.90
CA ASP A 327 25.66 57.45 53.85
C ASP A 327 24.28 56.76 53.86
N SER A 328 24.25 55.53 54.38
CA SER A 328 23.21 54.85 55.21
C SER A 328 21.71 55.00 54.87
N THR A 329 20.77 54.08 55.15
CA THR A 329 20.65 52.76 55.80
C THR A 329 19.24 52.27 55.39
N ALA A 330 19.04 51.01 55.00
CA ALA A 330 18.64 49.87 55.82
C ALA A 330 17.21 49.88 56.43
N ASN A 331 16.70 48.65 56.53
CA ASN A 331 15.49 48.14 57.19
C ASN A 331 14.16 48.33 56.47
N GLY A 332 13.30 47.33 56.32
CA GLY A 332 13.35 45.95 56.83
C GLY A 332 11.92 45.45 57.08
N GLN A 333 11.67 44.15 56.81
CA GLN A 333 10.61 43.30 57.40
C GLN A 333 9.13 43.74 57.13
N GLN A 334 8.10 42.89 57.06
CA GLN A 334 7.91 41.49 57.39
C GLN A 334 6.56 41.04 56.79
N ASP A 335 6.51 39.79 56.34
CA ASP A 335 5.49 38.77 56.61
C ASP A 335 3.97 38.95 56.38
N ASN A 336 3.45 37.89 55.72
CA ASN A 336 2.24 37.11 56.02
C ASN A 336 0.86 37.54 55.47
N ASP A 337 0.43 36.77 54.46
CA ASP A 337 -0.50 35.62 54.62
C ASP A 337 -1.78 35.61 53.75
N ALA A 338 -2.14 34.37 53.42
CA ALA A 338 -3.46 33.85 53.04
C ALA A 338 -4.01 34.01 51.60
N LYS A 339 -3.88 32.88 50.88
CA LYS A 339 -4.74 32.25 49.85
C LYS A 339 -6.27 32.27 50.16
N PRO A 340 -7.21 31.80 49.28
CA PRO A 340 -7.10 30.96 48.06
C PRO A 340 -7.91 31.54 46.84
N ALA A 341 -8.11 30.97 45.65
CA ALA A 341 -8.26 29.60 45.13
C ALA A 341 -8.23 29.57 43.57
N GLY A 342 -7.97 28.37 43.00
CA GLY A 342 -8.33 27.93 41.62
C GLY A 342 -7.37 28.37 40.49
N GLU A 343 -6.94 27.57 39.52
CA GLU A 343 -7.31 26.24 39.02
C GLU A 343 -6.13 25.57 38.30
N ALA A 344 -6.29 24.26 38.06
CA ALA A 344 -5.28 23.26 37.77
C ALA A 344 -4.78 23.17 36.31
N LYS A 345 -3.50 22.85 36.13
CA LYS A 345 -2.97 22.07 34.98
C LYS A 345 -2.14 20.90 35.53
N LYS A 346 -2.63 19.67 35.36
CA LYS A 346 -1.83 18.44 35.51
C LYS A 346 -1.54 17.89 34.11
N GLY A 347 -0.26 17.70 33.83
CA GLY A 347 0.21 16.96 32.66
C GLY A 347 -0.13 15.47 32.78
N GLY A 348 -0.72 14.92 31.73
CA GLY A 348 -0.96 13.49 31.59
C GLY A 348 0.33 12.78 31.15
N LYS A 349 0.85 11.91 32.01
CA LYS A 349 1.74 10.82 31.59
C LYS A 349 0.85 9.69 31.07
N ILE A 350 1.15 9.20 29.89
CA ILE A 350 0.47 8.07 29.26
C ILE A 350 0.91 6.80 30.00
N ASP A 351 -0.02 6.13 30.69
CA ASP A 351 0.24 4.85 31.33
C ASP A 351 0.25 3.73 30.28
N LEU A 352 1.46 3.40 29.82
CA LEU A 352 1.76 2.33 28.86
C LEU A 352 1.21 0.94 29.31
N ALA A 353 1.04 0.74 30.62
CA ALA A 353 0.45 -0.47 31.19
C ALA A 353 -1.04 -0.65 30.82
N ALA A 354 -1.80 0.44 30.70
CA ALA A 354 -3.22 0.39 30.33
C ALA A 354 -3.42 0.10 28.83
N LEU A 355 -2.47 0.51 27.98
CA LEU A 355 -2.47 0.25 26.54
C LEU A 355 -2.12 -1.21 26.22
N ALA A 356 -1.16 -1.81 26.94
CA ALA A 356 -0.80 -3.21 26.78
C ALA A 356 -1.95 -4.18 27.15
N ALA A 357 -2.73 -3.85 28.18
CA ALA A 357 -3.90 -4.63 28.57
C ALA A 357 -5.02 -4.62 27.52
N LYS A 358 -5.13 -3.54 26.74
CA LYS A 358 -6.16 -3.37 25.70
C LYS A 358 -5.76 -4.02 24.37
N ALA A 359 -4.47 -4.21 24.10
CA ALA A 359 -3.99 -4.95 22.94
C ALA A 359 -4.20 -6.48 23.09
N ASN A 360 -4.00 -7.02 24.30
CA ASN A 360 -4.17 -8.45 24.55
C ASN A 360 -5.63 -8.94 24.55
N SER A 361 -6.62 -8.05 24.62
CA SER A 361 -8.05 -8.42 24.52
C SER A 361 -8.58 -8.41 23.09
N ILE A 362 -7.79 -7.96 22.11
CA ILE A 362 -8.18 -7.92 20.68
C ILE A 362 -7.61 -9.14 19.92
N GLY A 363 -6.57 -9.81 20.44
CA GLY A 363 -5.95 -11.00 19.83
C GLY A 363 -6.61 -12.36 20.14
N LYS A 364 -7.79 -12.38 20.75
CA LYS A 364 -8.59 -13.60 20.96
C LYS A 364 -10.04 -13.37 20.55
N LYS A 365 -10.27 -13.36 19.24
CA LYS A 365 -11.56 -13.72 18.63
C LYS A 365 -11.31 -14.52 17.37
#